data_AF-A0A7S2JFI6-F1
#
_entry.id   AF-A0A7S2JFI6-F1
#
_cell.length_a   1.000
_cell.length_b   1.000
_cell.length_c   1.000
_cell.angle_alpha   90.00
_cell.angle_beta   90.00
_cell.angle_gamma   90.00
#
_symmetry.space_group_name_H-M   'P 1'
#
loop_
_entity.id
_entity.type
_entity.pdbx_description
1 polymer ?
#
loop_
_entity_poly.entity_id
_entity_poly.type
_entity_poly.pdbx_seq_one_letter_code
_entity_poly.pdbx_strand_id
1 'polypeptide(L)'
;LEVLKVASYLVVMNQSSPYGCCGFGRSRHPEKVDRRTAIHWAFTNAIVQLQGLRSEHAARHASAGDFVRRHRISSPLALRIRRYIGSSGPECVRDTNADALRRSSIELIVDLLEEMRVPAFSAHPFFVNLRAKHPHLVRELCQEALQPLLRHPDQLVFRAGDVSSRMYVLISGHALY
;
A
#
# COMPACT_ATOMS: atom_id res chain seq x y z
N LEU A 1 -23.07 14.47 -17.86
CA LEU A 1 -21.65 14.42 -17.42
C LEU A 1 -21.56 13.35 -16.34
N GLU A 2 -21.45 12.11 -16.77
CA GLU A 2 -21.36 10.96 -15.88
C GLU A 2 -19.91 10.84 -15.41
N VAL A 3 -19.72 10.81 -14.09
CA VAL A 3 -18.41 10.87 -13.46
C VAL A 3 -18.08 9.46 -12.96
N LEU A 4 -17.00 8.90 -13.48
CA LEU A 4 -16.47 7.59 -13.06
C LEU A 4 -16.14 7.57 -11.57
N LYS A 5 -16.56 6.49 -10.92
CA LYS A 5 -16.47 6.26 -9.49
C LYS A 5 -15.84 4.89 -9.23
N VAL A 6 -14.65 4.83 -8.60
CA VAL A 6 -13.83 3.61 -8.56
C VAL A 6 -13.16 3.39 -7.19
N ALA A 7 -13.55 2.34 -6.46
CA ALA A 7 -12.82 1.86 -5.29
C ALA A 7 -11.99 0.63 -5.71
N SER A 8 -10.73 0.82 -6.11
CA SER A 8 -9.97 -0.27 -6.75
C SER A 8 -8.46 -0.16 -6.64
N TYR A 9 -7.80 -1.31 -6.67
CA TYR A 9 -6.35 -1.50 -6.81
C TYR A 9 -6.00 -1.56 -8.30
N LEU A 10 -5.41 -0.49 -8.81
CA LEU A 10 -4.82 -0.31 -10.13
C LEU A 10 -3.31 -0.54 -10.04
N VAL A 11 -2.52 -0.18 -11.04
CA VAL A 11 -1.12 -0.56 -11.11
C VAL A 11 -0.31 0.48 -11.91
N VAL A 12 0.89 0.86 -11.48
CA VAL A 12 1.77 1.93 -12.06
C VAL A 12 3.23 1.41 -12.19
N MET A 13 4.23 2.14 -12.73
CA MET A 13 5.66 1.76 -12.76
C MET A 13 6.56 2.94 -12.35
N ASN A 14 7.64 2.73 -11.58
CA ASN A 14 8.64 3.75 -11.20
C ASN A 14 9.89 3.15 -10.51
N GLN A 15 11.06 3.82 -10.62
CA GLN A 15 12.39 3.33 -10.21
C GLN A 15 13.08 4.20 -9.14
N SER A 16 13.72 3.60 -8.11
CA SER A 16 14.98 4.07 -7.49
C SER A 16 15.61 3.15 -6.42
N SER A 17 16.94 2.96 -6.55
CA SER A 17 18.13 2.84 -5.65
C SER A 17 18.11 2.55 -4.12
N PRO A 18 19.26 2.15 -3.51
CA PRO A 18 19.34 1.11 -2.47
C PRO A 18 19.89 1.50 -1.06
N TYR A 19 19.42 0.71 -0.08
CA TYR A 19 20.00 0.09 1.14
C TYR A 19 21.04 0.74 2.08
N GLY A 20 20.87 0.44 3.39
CA GLY A 20 21.93 -0.02 4.31
C GLY A 20 21.65 0.14 5.83
N CYS A 21 21.65 -0.96 6.62
CA CYS A 21 22.45 -1.11 7.87
C CYS A 21 22.16 -2.37 8.74
N CYS A 22 23.26 -2.89 9.31
CA CYS A 22 23.49 -4.00 10.28
C CYS A 22 23.01 -3.64 11.72
N GLY A 23 22.84 -4.48 12.76
CA GLY A 23 23.28 -5.83 13.12
C GLY A 23 24.13 -5.78 14.41
N PHE A 24 23.66 -6.20 15.60
CA PHE A 24 24.50 -6.57 16.77
C PHE A 24 23.72 -7.33 17.87
N GLY A 25 24.31 -8.40 18.43
CA GLY A 25 23.73 -9.26 19.47
C GLY A 25 24.37 -9.13 20.86
N ARG A 26 23.75 -9.76 21.88
CA ARG A 26 24.38 -10.18 23.15
C ARG A 26 23.48 -11.11 23.97
N SER A 27 24.01 -12.26 24.38
CA SER A 27 23.38 -13.22 25.32
C SER A 27 23.32 -12.68 26.76
N ARG A 28 22.20 -12.93 27.46
CA ARG A 28 22.08 -12.85 28.92
C ARG A 28 21.32 -14.05 29.47
N HIS A 29 21.80 -14.55 30.61
CA HIS A 29 21.21 -15.64 31.40
C HIS A 29 19.76 -15.32 31.82
N PRO A 30 18.85 -16.31 31.84
CA PRO A 30 17.47 -16.10 32.21
C PRO A 30 17.30 -16.03 33.73
N GLU A 31 17.14 -14.82 34.27
CA GLU A 31 16.50 -14.64 35.58
C GLU A 31 15.04 -15.11 35.50
N LYS A 32 14.55 -15.73 36.57
CA LYS A 32 13.15 -16.15 36.74
C LYS A 32 12.27 -14.89 36.86
N VAL A 33 11.93 -14.29 35.72
CA VAL A 33 10.98 -13.17 35.65
C VAL A 33 9.59 -13.69 36.02
N ASP A 34 8.98 -13.05 37.01
CA ASP A 34 7.64 -13.37 37.48
C ASP A 34 6.61 -13.23 36.35
N ARG A 35 5.88 -14.30 36.01
CA ARG A 35 4.94 -14.30 34.86
C ARG A 35 3.90 -13.18 34.93
N ARG A 36 3.54 -12.74 36.14
CA ARG A 36 2.58 -11.65 36.37
C ARG A 36 3.12 -10.29 35.92
N THR A 37 4.39 -10.00 36.16
CA THR A 37 5.00 -8.72 35.74
C THR A 37 5.20 -8.69 34.22
N ALA A 38 5.48 -9.84 33.60
CA ALA A 38 5.59 -9.97 32.15
C ALA A 38 4.28 -9.63 31.42
N ILE A 39 3.13 -10.12 31.90
CA ILE A 39 1.81 -9.82 31.31
C ILE A 39 1.48 -8.34 31.44
N HIS A 40 1.68 -7.76 32.63
CA HIS A 40 1.42 -6.35 32.87
C HIS A 40 2.27 -5.45 31.95
N TRP A 41 3.56 -5.77 31.79
CA TRP A 41 4.44 -5.02 30.90
C TRP A 41 4.02 -5.13 29.43
N ALA A 42 3.67 -6.32 28.95
CA ALA A 42 3.19 -6.52 27.59
C ALA A 42 1.91 -5.71 27.31
N PHE A 43 0.97 -5.69 28.26
CA PHE A 43 -0.26 -4.92 28.16
C PHE A 43 -0.01 -3.40 28.15
N THR A 44 0.80 -2.90 29.09
CA THR A 44 1.18 -1.48 29.14
C THR A 44 1.87 -1.05 27.85
N ASN A 45 2.79 -1.86 27.32
CA ASN A 45 3.43 -1.58 26.03
C ASN A 45 2.43 -1.52 24.89
N ALA A 46 1.47 -2.44 24.82
CA ALA A 46 0.43 -2.43 23.80
C ALA A 46 -0.44 -1.16 23.89
N ILE A 47 -0.80 -0.72 25.10
CA ILE A 47 -1.53 0.54 25.31
C ILE A 47 -0.72 1.73 24.84
N VAL A 48 0.56 1.82 25.24
CA VAL A 48 1.45 2.93 24.85
C VAL A 48 1.62 2.99 23.33
N GLN A 49 1.80 1.83 22.68
CA GLN A 49 1.87 1.74 21.21
C GLN A 49 0.58 2.21 20.56
N LEU A 50 -0.58 1.77 21.07
CA LEU A 50 -1.87 2.18 20.54
C LEU A 50 -2.14 3.69 20.73
N GLN A 51 -1.69 4.26 21.84
CA GLN A 51 -1.73 5.71 22.06
C GLN A 51 -0.82 6.47 21.08
N GLY A 52 0.38 5.96 20.81
CA GLY A 52 1.30 6.50 19.80
C GLY A 52 0.68 6.52 18.40
N LEU A 53 0.04 5.42 17.99
CA LEU A 53 -0.64 5.36 16.69
C LEU A 53 -1.80 6.36 16.59
N ARG A 54 -2.57 6.53 17.68
CA ARG A 54 -3.68 7.51 17.73
C ARG A 54 -3.18 8.94 17.67
N SER A 55 -2.11 9.28 18.40
CA SER A 55 -1.55 10.63 18.40
C SER A 55 -0.94 10.99 17.04
N GLU A 56 -0.25 10.05 16.41
CA GLU A 56 0.29 10.21 15.06
C GLU A 56 -0.84 10.43 14.04
N HIS A 57 -1.89 9.60 14.08
CA HIS A 57 -3.06 9.77 13.22
C HIS A 57 -3.71 11.14 13.42
N ALA A 58 -3.94 11.57 14.67
CA ALA A 58 -4.50 12.89 14.97
C ALA A 58 -3.60 14.03 14.46
N ALA A 59 -2.28 13.92 14.62
CA ALA A 59 -1.32 14.91 14.12
C ALA A 59 -1.35 15.04 12.58
N ARG A 60 -1.45 13.93 11.84
CA ARG A 60 -1.60 13.94 10.38
C ARG A 60 -2.88 14.65 9.95
N HIS A 61 -4.01 14.36 10.60
CA HIS A 61 -5.29 15.03 10.32
C HIS A 61 -5.26 16.53 10.65
N ALA A 62 -4.65 16.91 11.77
CA ALA A 62 -4.48 18.31 12.15
C ALA A 62 -3.65 19.08 11.13
N SER A 63 -2.47 18.55 10.74
CA SER A 63 -1.58 19.16 9.75
C SER A 63 -2.28 19.37 8.40
N ALA A 64 -3.02 18.37 7.92
CA ALA A 64 -3.80 18.48 6.69
C ALA A 64 -4.94 19.51 6.79
N GLY A 65 -5.62 19.56 7.95
CA GLY A 65 -6.62 20.58 8.25
C GLY A 65 -6.04 21.99 8.19
N ASP A 66 -4.85 22.19 8.74
CA ASP A 66 -4.15 23.47 8.76
C ASP A 66 -3.64 23.88 7.38
N PHE A 67 -3.17 22.92 6.58
CA PHE A 67 -2.82 23.16 5.17
C PHE A 67 -4.02 23.66 4.36
N VAL A 68 -5.15 22.94 4.44
CA VAL A 68 -6.40 23.32 3.76
C VAL A 68 -6.86 24.73 4.16
N ARG A 69 -6.76 25.06 5.45
CA ARG A 69 -7.13 26.38 5.99
C ARG A 69 -6.23 27.48 5.45
N ARG A 70 -4.91 27.27 5.48
CA ARG A 70 -3.90 28.24 5.01
C ARG A 70 -4.04 28.57 3.53
N HIS A 71 -4.36 27.56 2.70
CA HIS A 71 -4.47 27.73 1.25
C HIS A 71 -5.88 28.09 0.76
N ARG A 72 -6.85 28.35 1.66
CA ARG A 72 -8.24 28.69 1.32
C ARG A 72 -8.86 27.70 0.33
N ILE A 73 -8.55 26.42 0.48
CA ILE A 73 -9.06 25.37 -0.40
C ILE A 73 -10.59 25.30 -0.27
N SER A 74 -11.29 25.11 -1.38
CA SER A 74 -12.74 25.01 -1.39
C SER A 74 -13.23 23.85 -0.50
N SER A 75 -14.32 24.06 0.23
CA SER A 75 -14.93 23.04 1.10
C SER A 75 -15.11 21.65 0.44
N PRO A 76 -15.61 21.52 -0.80
CA PRO A 76 -15.74 20.21 -1.43
C PRO A 76 -14.38 19.52 -1.68
N LEU A 77 -13.34 20.26 -2.07
CA LEU A 77 -12.00 19.69 -2.27
C LEU A 77 -11.35 19.33 -0.92
N ALA A 78 -11.52 20.17 0.10
CA ALA A 78 -11.07 19.91 1.46
C ALA A 78 -11.65 18.61 2.02
N LEU A 79 -12.94 18.35 1.81
CA LEU A 79 -13.58 17.10 2.23
C LEU A 79 -13.00 15.89 1.52
N ARG A 80 -12.71 15.98 0.22
CA ARG A 80 -12.06 14.90 -0.54
C ARG A 80 -10.66 14.61 -0.03
N ILE A 81 -9.88 15.65 0.29
CA ILE A 81 -8.54 15.51 0.88
C ILE A 81 -8.63 14.83 2.24
N ARG A 82 -9.56 15.24 3.11
CA ARG A 82 -9.75 14.61 4.44
C ARG A 82 -10.21 13.16 4.33
N ARG A 83 -11.15 12.85 3.43
CA ARG A 83 -11.57 11.47 3.15
C ARG A 83 -10.40 10.63 2.66
N TYR A 84 -9.62 11.16 1.72
CA TYR A 84 -8.43 10.49 1.21
C TYR A 84 -7.49 10.14 2.38
N ILE A 85 -7.09 11.13 3.19
CA ILE A 85 -6.18 10.93 4.34
C ILE A 85 -6.75 9.93 5.36
N GLY A 86 -8.05 9.98 5.64
CA GLY A 86 -8.72 9.00 6.51
C GLY A 86 -8.74 7.58 5.91
N SER A 87 -8.92 7.47 4.60
CA SER A 87 -8.91 6.20 3.87
C SER A 87 -7.51 5.67 3.55
N SER A 88 -6.47 6.51 3.61
CA SER A 88 -5.05 6.18 3.43
C SER A 88 -4.45 5.43 4.62
N GLY A 89 -5.24 5.10 5.65
CA GLY A 89 -4.83 4.26 6.78
C GLY A 89 -4.07 2.95 6.45
N PRO A 90 -4.31 2.24 5.33
CA PRO A 90 -3.52 1.06 4.99
C PRO A 90 -2.13 1.37 4.39
N GLU A 91 -1.77 2.64 4.14
CA GLU A 91 -0.39 2.98 3.75
C GLU A 91 0.60 2.65 4.86
N CYS A 92 0.23 2.81 6.14
CA CYS A 92 1.09 2.38 7.26
C CYS A 92 1.30 0.85 7.28
N VAL A 93 0.27 0.07 6.91
CA VAL A 93 0.38 -1.39 6.75
C VAL A 93 1.26 -1.75 5.55
N ARG A 94 1.19 -0.97 4.46
CA ARG A 94 2.13 -1.11 3.35
C ARG A 94 3.57 -0.81 3.77
N ASP A 95 3.80 0.21 4.58
CA ASP A 95 5.15 0.59 5.01
C ASP A 95 5.75 -0.45 5.96
N THR A 96 4.96 -0.96 6.92
CA THR A 96 5.42 -2.06 7.79
C THR A 96 5.69 -3.35 7.01
N ASN A 97 4.83 -3.67 6.03
CA ASN A 97 5.07 -4.79 5.13
C ASN A 97 6.28 -4.52 4.21
N ALA A 98 6.49 -3.29 3.76
CA ALA A 98 7.64 -2.93 2.94
C ALA A 98 8.94 -3.14 3.71
N ASP A 99 9.00 -2.82 5.00
CA ASP A 99 10.18 -3.08 5.83
C ASP A 99 10.39 -4.57 6.13
N ALA A 100 9.33 -5.36 6.27
CA ALA A 100 9.43 -6.82 6.33
C ALA A 100 9.93 -7.42 5.00
N LEU A 101 9.40 -6.94 3.88
CA LEU A 101 9.79 -7.36 2.54
C LEU A 101 11.22 -6.92 2.20
N ARG A 102 11.66 -5.74 2.63
CA ARG A 102 13.05 -5.27 2.48
C ARG A 102 14.08 -6.17 3.16
N ARG A 103 13.68 -6.91 4.20
CA ARG A 103 14.53 -7.90 4.89
C ARG A 103 14.50 -9.27 4.21
N SER A 104 13.57 -9.49 3.27
CA SER A 104 13.49 -10.72 2.50
C SER A 104 14.49 -10.70 1.34
N SER A 105 14.93 -11.87 0.88
CA SER A 105 15.78 -11.94 -0.32
C SER A 105 15.01 -11.43 -1.54
N ILE A 106 15.73 -10.86 -2.51
CA ILE A 106 15.12 -10.37 -3.74
C ILE A 106 14.34 -11.48 -4.48
N GLU A 107 14.86 -12.71 -4.46
CA GLU A 107 14.22 -13.89 -5.06
C GLU A 107 12.83 -14.16 -4.46
N LEU A 108 12.73 -14.14 -3.12
CA LEU A 108 11.46 -14.34 -2.41
C LEU A 108 10.46 -13.21 -2.70
N ILE A 109 10.94 -11.98 -2.83
CA ILE A 109 10.07 -10.85 -3.21
C ILE A 109 9.51 -11.08 -4.61
N VAL A 110 10.34 -11.51 -5.57
CA VAL A 110 9.88 -11.77 -6.95
C VAL A 110 8.85 -12.90 -6.98
N ASP A 111 9.11 -14.01 -6.29
CA ASP A 111 8.17 -15.14 -6.22
C ASP A 111 6.84 -14.72 -5.58
N LEU A 112 6.89 -13.94 -4.49
CA LEU A 112 5.70 -13.42 -3.82
C LEU A 112 4.91 -12.47 -4.74
N LEU A 113 5.59 -11.56 -5.44
CA LEU A 113 4.95 -10.63 -6.36
C LEU A 113 4.30 -11.38 -7.53
N GLU A 114 4.95 -12.41 -8.06
CA GLU A 114 4.36 -13.29 -9.07
C GLU A 114 3.10 -13.96 -8.53
N GLU A 115 3.17 -14.63 -7.37
CA GLU A 115 2.04 -15.34 -6.77
C GLU A 115 0.84 -14.43 -6.49
N MET A 116 1.09 -13.21 -5.99
CA MET A 116 0.03 -12.25 -5.69
C MET A 116 -0.60 -11.64 -6.95
N ARG A 117 0.17 -11.43 -8.02
CA ARG A 117 -0.27 -10.66 -9.20
C ARG A 117 -0.79 -11.54 -10.32
N VAL A 118 -0.26 -12.74 -10.49
CA VAL A 118 -0.65 -13.67 -11.56
C VAL A 118 -2.16 -13.98 -11.59
N PRO A 119 -2.87 -14.17 -10.45
CA PRO A 119 -4.31 -14.44 -10.48
C PRO A 119 -5.11 -13.32 -11.15
N ALA A 120 -4.75 -12.05 -10.91
CA ALA A 120 -5.41 -10.91 -11.53
C ALA A 120 -5.20 -10.86 -13.06
N PHE A 121 -4.04 -11.29 -13.53
CA PHE A 121 -3.68 -11.28 -14.96
C PHE A 121 -4.24 -12.50 -15.69
N SER A 122 -4.30 -13.63 -15.02
CA SER A 122 -4.80 -14.90 -15.59
C SER A 122 -6.29 -14.85 -15.93
N ALA A 123 -7.02 -13.82 -15.49
CA ALA A 123 -8.39 -13.57 -15.93
C ALA A 123 -8.47 -13.22 -17.43
N HIS A 124 -7.41 -12.67 -18.03
CA HIS A 124 -7.41 -12.28 -19.44
C HIS A 124 -6.65 -13.31 -20.31
N PRO A 125 -7.26 -13.87 -21.38
CA PRO A 125 -6.66 -14.93 -22.19
C PRO A 125 -5.27 -14.62 -22.76
N PHE A 126 -5.00 -13.35 -23.08
CA PHE A 126 -3.67 -12.89 -23.51
C PHE A 126 -2.57 -13.27 -22.51
N PHE A 127 -2.78 -12.99 -21.21
CA PHE A 127 -1.75 -13.25 -20.20
C PHE A 127 -1.62 -14.73 -19.86
N VAL A 128 -2.71 -15.51 -19.98
CA VAL A 128 -2.65 -16.97 -19.87
C VAL A 128 -1.72 -17.55 -20.95
N ASN A 129 -1.91 -17.13 -22.20
CA ASN A 129 -1.07 -17.56 -23.32
C ASN A 129 0.37 -17.04 -23.20
N LEU A 130 0.55 -15.80 -22.74
CA LEU A 130 1.86 -15.22 -22.50
C LEU A 130 2.63 -16.00 -21.43
N ARG A 131 1.98 -16.40 -20.33
CA ARG A 131 2.59 -17.21 -19.28
C ARG A 131 2.99 -18.59 -19.77
N ALA A 132 2.15 -19.23 -20.58
CA ALA A 132 2.42 -20.56 -21.12
C ALA A 132 3.63 -20.57 -22.06
N LYS A 133 3.81 -19.51 -22.87
CA LYS A 133 4.88 -19.42 -23.87
C LYS A 133 6.16 -18.76 -23.33
N HIS A 134 6.01 -17.77 -22.45
CA HIS A 134 7.09 -16.90 -21.99
C HIS A 134 6.95 -16.60 -20.48
N PRO A 135 7.14 -17.60 -19.60
CA PRO A 135 6.97 -17.42 -18.16
C PRO A 135 7.92 -16.38 -17.56
N HIS A 136 9.14 -16.26 -18.10
CA HIS A 136 10.12 -15.24 -17.67
C HIS A 136 9.62 -13.80 -17.93
N LEU A 137 8.99 -13.55 -19.08
CA LEU A 137 8.41 -12.23 -19.37
C LEU A 137 7.25 -11.90 -18.42
N VAL A 138 6.44 -12.89 -18.03
CA VAL A 138 5.37 -12.66 -17.05
C VAL A 138 5.94 -12.33 -15.68
N ARG A 139 7.03 -12.99 -15.29
CA ARG A 139 7.74 -12.69 -14.03
C ARG A 139 8.31 -11.26 -14.04
N GLU A 140 8.98 -10.86 -15.12
CA GLU A 140 9.46 -9.48 -15.30
C GLU A 140 8.32 -8.45 -15.31
N LEU A 141 7.23 -8.75 -16.04
CA LEU A 141 6.04 -7.91 -16.07
C LEU A 141 5.46 -7.78 -14.66
N CYS A 142 5.34 -8.89 -13.93
CA CYS A 142 4.90 -8.89 -12.55
C CYS A 142 5.83 -8.11 -11.64
N GLN A 143 7.14 -8.07 -11.86
CA GLN A 143 8.07 -7.33 -11.00
C GLN A 143 8.10 -5.84 -11.32
N GLU A 144 8.25 -5.50 -12.60
CA GLU A 144 8.54 -4.14 -13.04
C GLU A 144 7.29 -3.41 -13.50
N ALA A 145 6.47 -4.07 -14.31
CA ALA A 145 5.32 -3.46 -14.97
C ALA A 145 4.13 -3.23 -14.06
N LEU A 146 4.08 -4.02 -13.00
CA LEU A 146 2.98 -3.97 -12.08
C LEU A 146 3.32 -3.21 -10.79
N GLN A 147 2.60 -2.13 -10.48
CA GLN A 147 2.47 -1.61 -9.11
C GLN A 147 1.05 -1.78 -8.58
N PRO A 148 0.74 -1.43 -7.34
CA PRO A 148 -0.64 -1.39 -6.87
C PRO A 148 -1.09 0.05 -6.56
N LEU A 149 -2.24 0.51 -7.07
CA LEU A 149 -2.75 1.89 -7.09
C LEU A 149 -4.16 1.91 -6.51
N LEU A 150 -4.31 2.31 -5.26
CA LEU A 150 -5.63 2.44 -4.65
C LEU A 150 -6.32 3.71 -5.18
N ARG A 151 -7.58 3.58 -5.61
CA ARG A 151 -8.44 4.71 -5.99
C ARG A 151 -9.61 4.86 -5.04
N HIS A 152 -10.00 6.10 -4.80
CA HIS A 152 -11.20 6.41 -4.02
C HIS A 152 -12.44 6.25 -4.91
N PRO A 153 -13.57 5.70 -4.42
CA PRO A 153 -14.81 5.52 -5.18
C PRO A 153 -15.39 6.78 -5.84
N ASP A 154 -14.85 7.97 -5.63
CA ASP A 154 -15.31 9.20 -6.30
C ASP A 154 -14.22 9.76 -7.24
N GLN A 155 -13.20 8.96 -7.55
CA GLN A 155 -12.08 9.34 -8.38
C GLN A 155 -12.25 8.77 -9.78
N LEU A 156 -12.23 9.69 -10.73
CA LEU A 156 -12.29 9.40 -12.14
C LEU A 156 -10.93 8.89 -12.64
N VAL A 157 -10.95 7.77 -13.36
CA VAL A 157 -9.74 7.10 -13.89
C VAL A 157 -9.41 7.61 -15.29
N PHE A 158 -10.41 7.83 -16.14
CA PHE A 158 -10.26 8.30 -17.51
C PHE A 158 -11.22 9.47 -17.79
N ARG A 159 -10.76 10.53 -18.47
CA ARG A 159 -11.68 11.53 -19.04
C ARG A 159 -11.84 11.27 -20.53
N ALA A 160 -13.04 11.56 -21.05
CA ALA A 160 -13.28 11.52 -22.48
C ALA A 160 -12.30 12.45 -23.21
N GLY A 161 -11.60 11.91 -24.21
CA GLY A 161 -10.57 12.63 -24.97
C GLY A 161 -9.16 12.56 -24.38
N ASP A 162 -8.96 11.97 -23.20
CA ASP A 162 -7.62 11.78 -22.65
C ASP A 162 -6.87 10.66 -23.40
N VAL A 163 -5.60 10.92 -23.74
CA VAL A 163 -4.69 9.88 -24.23
C VAL A 163 -4.25 9.02 -23.04
N SER A 164 -4.56 7.72 -23.08
CA SER A 164 -4.09 6.78 -22.07
C SER A 164 -2.76 6.15 -22.48
N SER A 165 -1.73 6.32 -21.65
CA SER A 165 -0.43 5.64 -21.79
C SER A 165 -0.34 4.36 -20.94
N ARG A 166 -1.41 4.00 -20.23
CA ARG A 166 -1.41 2.90 -19.25
C ARG A 166 -2.62 1.99 -19.45
N MET A 167 -2.39 0.71 -19.21
CA MET A 167 -3.43 -0.31 -19.09
C MET A 167 -3.79 -0.50 -17.62
N TYR A 168 -5.07 -0.67 -17.34
CA TYR A 168 -5.59 -0.83 -15.99
C TYR A 168 -6.35 -2.15 -15.91
N VAL A 169 -6.07 -2.94 -14.87
CA VAL A 169 -6.78 -4.20 -14.59
C VAL A 169 -7.55 -4.02 -13.29
N LEU A 170 -8.85 -4.27 -13.33
CA LEU A 170 -9.72 -4.18 -12.16
C LEU A 170 -9.64 -5.49 -11.37
N ILE A 171 -8.96 -5.45 -10.22
CA ILE A 171 -8.82 -6.63 -9.35
C ILE A 171 -10.05 -6.81 -8.45
N SER A 172 -10.60 -5.70 -7.95
CA SER A 172 -11.75 -5.69 -7.05
C SER A 172 -12.57 -4.41 -7.22
N GLY A 173 -13.89 -4.54 -7.11
CA GLY A 173 -14.85 -3.44 -7.24
C GLY A 173 -15.59 -3.47 -8.57
N HIS A 174 -16.20 -2.34 -8.92
CA HIS A 174 -16.88 -2.14 -10.19
C HIS A 174 -16.45 -0.79 -10.78
N ALA A 175 -16.50 -0.69 -12.10
CA ALA A 175 -16.31 0.55 -12.84
C ALA A 175 -17.58 0.84 -13.65
N LEU A 176 -17.95 2.11 -13.73
CA LEU A 176 -19.07 2.60 -14.54
C LEU A 176 -18.49 3.40 -15.70
N TYR A 177 -18.95 3.14 -16.92
CA TYR A 177 -18.52 3.84 -18.13
C TYR A 177 -19.43 5.03 -18.40
#